data_AF-A0A1W9QMU0-F1
#
_entry.id   AF-A0A1W9QMU0-F1
#
_cell.length_a   1.000
_cell.length_b   1.000
_cell.length_c   1.000
_cell.angle_alpha   90.00
_cell.angle_beta   90.00
_cell.angle_gamma   90.00
#
_symmetry.space_group_name_H-M   'P 1'
#
loop_
_entity.id
_entity.type
_entity.pdbx_description
1 polymer ?
#
loop_
_entity_poly.entity_id
_entity_poly.type
_entity_poly.pdbx_seq_one_letter_code
_entity_poly.pdbx_strand_id
1 'polypeptide(L)'
;MSKLGRGLEALINSGPESVDKTTGITTVKLEYIKPNRFQPRKTFNREKLEELAKSLKENGLIQPIIVTKKATTEYELIAGERRLEAAKLANFDEIPVIIRSVSPKEQLQFAIIENVQREDLNAIEEALAYRQLSEEFGMTHSQIAEIVGKERVTISNSIRILKLSSKIQKMILEKKLSSGHARAILQVKKELQEQFAEYIIKNGLSVRKAETEAKRIMETDALALNSKKEKEISFPEILLLENHNIRKRIKAHREEIEISSGYIEKLSAENRRLKELNKPKQQADNINEKLNNYIKKDSSDEKLLSVKKRELKEKLEKIKKRKKHFPDLIPVNSDYAISQVFSKKHPALDFAVPKGTEVLAAASGEVLSVYEDKYLGKVIMIDHLNEYATLYAHLAKILVKSNMAVQKGEIIGLAGNTGNSTAPHLHFEILKNGENINPAEILKNLK
;
A
#
# COMPACT_ATOMS: atom_id res chain seq x y z
N MET A 1 28.05 28.95 19.05
CA MET A 1 28.28 28.41 20.41
C MET A 1 27.76 26.98 20.46
N SER A 2 28.67 26.06 20.77
CA SER A 2 28.51 24.62 20.58
C SER A 2 27.48 24.00 21.53
N LYS A 3 26.46 23.33 20.96
CA LYS A 3 25.46 22.52 21.67
C LYS A 3 26.04 21.24 22.31
N LEU A 4 27.36 21.00 22.25
CA LEU A 4 28.00 19.75 22.71
C LEU A 4 28.18 19.59 24.24
N GLY A 5 27.94 20.62 25.05
CA GLY A 5 28.25 20.56 26.50
C GLY A 5 27.11 20.16 27.44
N ARG A 6 25.85 20.36 27.03
CA ARG A 6 24.73 20.40 28.00
C ARG A 6 24.19 19.04 28.46
N GLY A 7 24.32 17.99 27.63
CA GLY A 7 23.79 16.66 27.96
C GLY A 7 24.62 15.91 29.02
N LEU A 8 25.91 16.22 29.13
CA LEU A 8 26.81 15.60 30.11
C LEU A 8 26.63 16.21 31.52
N GLU A 9 26.34 17.52 31.60
CA GLU A 9 26.10 18.23 32.87
C GLU A 9 24.84 17.75 33.60
N ALA A 10 23.79 17.36 32.86
CA ALA A 10 22.54 16.89 33.45
C ALA A 10 22.67 15.54 34.19
N LEU A 11 23.54 14.65 33.71
CA LEU A 11 23.87 13.38 34.35
C LEU A 11 24.69 13.54 35.64
N ILE A 12 25.31 14.71 35.87
CA ILE A 12 26.26 14.92 36.97
C ILE A 12 25.56 15.29 38.29
N ASN A 13 24.28 15.68 38.26
CA ASN A 13 23.59 16.26 39.43
C ASN A 13 22.41 15.44 40.00
N SER A 14 22.18 14.19 39.57
CA SER A 14 21.06 13.37 40.05
C SER A 14 21.48 11.97 40.52
N GLY A 15 22.20 11.90 41.63
CA GLY A 15 22.50 10.68 42.40
C GLY A 15 22.98 11.04 43.81
N PRO A 16 22.73 10.20 44.83
CA PRO A 16 22.93 10.57 46.24
C PRO A 16 24.42 10.79 46.55
N GLU A 17 24.66 11.65 47.53
CA GLU A 17 25.99 12.03 48.00
C GLU A 17 26.94 10.86 48.26
N SER A 18 28.23 11.14 48.07
CA SER A 18 29.44 10.37 48.45
C SER A 18 29.98 9.31 47.47
N VAL A 19 30.77 9.73 46.46
CA VAL A 19 32.11 9.19 46.14
C VAL A 19 32.94 10.30 45.45
N ASP A 20 34.21 10.46 45.85
CA ASP A 20 35.16 11.53 45.49
C ASP A 20 35.13 12.06 44.04
N LYS A 21 34.83 13.36 43.90
CA LYS A 21 35.04 14.15 42.68
C LYS A 21 36.51 14.59 42.59
N THR A 22 37.40 13.76 42.06
CA THR A 22 38.72 14.21 41.56
C THR A 22 38.76 14.13 40.03
N THR A 23 38.13 15.11 39.38
CA THR A 23 38.25 15.35 37.94
C THR A 23 39.56 16.08 37.61
N GLY A 24 40.69 15.38 37.67
CA GLY A 24 42.00 15.90 37.23
C GLY A 24 42.42 15.30 35.88
N ILE A 25 42.93 16.12 34.97
CA ILE A 25 43.63 15.65 33.76
C ILE A 25 45.02 15.18 34.22
N THR A 26 45.36 13.92 33.95
CA THR A 26 46.65 13.30 34.31
C THR A 26 47.29 12.73 33.06
N THR A 27 48.62 12.75 32.93
CA THR A 27 49.32 12.13 31.80
C THR A 27 49.62 10.66 32.10
N VAL A 28 49.33 9.77 31.15
CA VAL A 28 49.58 8.32 31.29
C VAL A 28 50.31 7.79 30.07
N LYS A 29 51.27 6.89 30.28
CA LYS A 29 51.99 6.18 29.21
C LYS A 29 51.04 5.35 28.37
N LEU A 30 51.20 5.41 27.05
CA LEU A 30 50.32 4.71 26.11
C LEU A 30 50.33 3.19 26.29
N GLU A 31 51.47 2.61 26.69
CA GLU A 31 51.64 1.18 26.94
C GLU A 31 50.71 0.62 28.02
N TYR A 32 50.28 1.49 28.95
CA TYR A 32 49.42 1.13 30.07
C TYR A 32 47.92 1.21 29.76
N ILE A 33 47.55 1.69 28.56
CA ILE A 33 46.16 1.89 28.16
C ILE A 33 45.72 0.76 27.22
N LYS A 34 44.89 -0.14 27.74
CA LYS A 34 44.31 -1.23 26.96
C LYS A 34 42.99 -0.79 26.31
N PRO A 35 42.72 -1.24 25.07
CA PRO A 35 41.45 -0.98 24.41
C PRO A 35 40.30 -1.73 25.11
N ASN A 36 39.09 -1.17 25.02
CA ASN A 36 37.90 -1.74 25.65
C ASN A 36 37.50 -3.06 24.97
N ARG A 37 37.31 -4.13 25.76
CA ARG A 37 36.92 -5.46 25.25
C ARG A 37 35.51 -5.50 24.62
N PHE A 38 34.65 -4.53 24.94
CA PHE A 38 33.27 -4.46 24.44
C PHE A 38 33.10 -3.58 23.19
N GLN A 39 34.20 -3.21 22.52
CA GLN A 39 34.21 -2.41 21.29
C GLN A 39 33.72 -3.21 20.05
N PRO A 40 32.63 -2.81 19.38
CA PRO A 40 32.14 -3.48 18.17
C PRO A 40 32.84 -3.05 16.86
N ARG A 41 33.64 -1.98 16.85
CA ARG A 41 34.20 -1.44 15.60
C ARG A 41 35.47 -2.18 15.16
N LYS A 42 35.36 -2.99 14.12
CA LYS A 42 36.50 -3.68 13.47
C LYS A 42 37.08 -2.95 12.24
N THR A 43 36.49 -1.85 11.81
CA THR A 43 36.91 -1.14 10.58
C THR A 43 37.05 0.36 10.81
N PHE A 44 38.30 0.84 10.85
CA PHE A 44 38.64 2.25 10.80
C PHE A 44 38.95 2.65 9.36
N ASN A 45 38.50 3.84 8.94
CA ASN A 45 38.96 4.45 7.69
C ASN A 45 40.38 4.97 7.92
N ARG A 46 41.36 4.36 7.24
CA ARG A 46 42.80 4.58 7.43
C ARG A 46 43.23 6.01 7.09
N GLU A 47 42.68 6.60 6.02
CA GLU A 47 42.99 7.97 5.59
C GLU A 47 42.60 9.01 6.66
N LYS A 48 41.39 8.89 7.21
CA LYS A 48 40.90 9.80 8.29
C LYS A 48 41.63 9.61 9.63
N LEU A 49 42.33 8.50 9.80
CA LEU A 49 43.12 8.23 11.00
C LEU A 49 44.53 8.84 10.86
N GLU A 50 45.13 8.74 9.68
CA GLU A 50 46.41 9.37 9.35
C GLU A 50 46.34 10.91 9.39
N GLU A 51 45.24 11.51 8.91
CA GLU A 51 44.98 12.94 9.03
C GLU A 51 44.91 13.41 10.49
N LEU A 52 44.23 12.64 11.34
CA LEU A 52 44.14 12.92 12.78
C LEU A 52 45.50 12.75 13.46
N ALA A 53 46.27 11.72 13.10
CA ALA A 53 47.61 11.51 13.64
C ALA A 53 48.56 12.66 13.28
N LYS A 54 48.49 13.17 12.04
CA LYS A 54 49.25 14.35 11.61
C LYS A 54 48.86 15.59 12.41
N SER A 55 47.56 15.83 12.60
CA SER A 55 47.06 16.95 13.41
C SER A 55 47.48 16.86 14.88
N LEU A 56 47.49 15.65 15.46
CA LEU A 56 47.96 15.41 16.82
C LEU A 56 49.46 15.65 16.97
N LYS A 57 50.27 15.31 15.97
CA LYS A 57 51.71 15.57 15.98
C LYS A 57 52.03 17.06 15.95
N GLU A 58 51.21 17.86 15.27
CA GLU A 58 51.38 19.32 15.15
C GLU A 58 50.86 20.08 16.38
N ASN A 59 49.71 19.67 16.95
CA ASN A 59 49.00 20.46 17.97
C ASN A 59 48.89 19.79 19.35
N GLY A 60 49.36 18.54 19.48
CA GLY A 60 49.18 17.73 20.68
C GLY A 60 47.73 17.25 20.89
N LEU A 61 47.52 16.41 21.90
CA LEU A 61 46.19 15.91 22.25
C LEU A 61 45.43 16.94 23.12
N ILE A 62 44.75 17.89 22.48
CA ILE A 62 44.02 18.97 23.18
C ILE A 62 42.83 18.44 24.00
N GLN A 63 42.12 17.43 23.50
CA GLN A 63 41.01 16.81 24.22
C GLN A 63 41.43 15.47 24.81
N PRO A 64 41.49 15.34 26.15
CA PRO A 64 41.93 14.11 26.81
C PRO A 64 40.99 12.94 26.52
N ILE A 65 41.53 11.73 26.62
CA ILE A 65 40.75 10.48 26.56
C ILE A 65 40.26 10.10 27.96
N ILE A 66 39.21 9.28 28.03
CA ILE A 66 38.63 8.86 29.32
C ILE A 66 39.03 7.41 29.56
N VAL A 67 39.62 7.14 30.73
CA VAL A 67 40.10 5.80 31.11
C VAL A 67 39.62 5.42 32.51
N THR A 68 39.43 4.13 32.74
CA THR A 68 39.25 3.56 34.09
C THR A 68 40.57 2.95 34.57
N LYS A 69 40.78 2.90 35.89
CA LYS A 69 41.94 2.22 36.47
C LYS A 69 41.55 0.76 36.82
N LYS A 70 42.22 -0.22 36.21
CA LYS A 70 42.01 -1.67 36.45
C LYS A 70 42.93 -2.24 37.51
N ALA A 71 44.18 -1.79 37.51
CA ALA A 71 45.22 -2.20 38.45
C ALA A 71 46.16 -1.02 38.73
N THR A 72 47.24 -1.23 39.50
CA THR A 72 48.17 -0.17 39.90
C THR A 72 48.73 0.62 38.71
N THR A 73 48.98 -0.06 37.59
CA THR A 73 49.57 0.49 36.35
C THR A 73 48.78 0.14 35.09
N GLU A 74 47.58 -0.43 35.18
CA GLU A 74 46.77 -0.76 34.00
C GLU A 74 45.50 0.08 33.93
N TYR A 75 45.25 0.64 32.75
CA TYR A 75 44.08 1.46 32.43
C TYR A 75 43.30 0.81 31.29
N GLU A 76 41.97 0.86 31.36
CA GLU A 76 41.10 0.44 30.25
C GLU A 76 40.41 1.68 29.66
N LEU A 77 40.46 1.80 28.34
CA LEU A 77 39.85 2.91 27.62
C LEU A 77 38.32 2.86 27.75
N ILE A 78 37.70 4.01 28.02
CA ILE A 78 36.24 4.15 28.06
C ILE A 78 35.75 4.83 26.78
N ALA A 79 36.38 5.95 26.42
CA ALA A 79 35.98 6.79 25.28
C ALA A 79 37.20 7.42 24.61
N GLY A 80 37.13 7.61 23.29
CA GLY A 80 38.19 8.25 22.50
C GLY A 80 39.15 7.30 21.75
N GLU A 81 38.68 6.12 21.33
CA GLU A 81 39.48 5.11 20.61
C GLU A 81 40.24 5.66 19.40
N ARG A 82 39.60 6.52 18.60
CA ARG A 82 40.26 7.15 17.44
C ARG A 82 41.45 8.02 17.83
N ARG A 83 41.41 8.65 19.01
CA ARG A 83 42.53 9.45 19.54
C ARG A 83 43.63 8.57 20.07
N LEU A 84 43.29 7.48 20.75
CA LEU A 84 44.27 6.49 21.19
C LEU A 84 45.02 5.89 20.00
N GLU A 85 44.31 5.46 18.97
CA GLU A 85 44.91 4.90 17.74
C GLU A 85 45.71 5.94 16.95
N ALA A 86 45.22 7.17 16.82
CA ALA A 86 45.97 8.25 16.17
C ALA A 86 47.23 8.67 16.97
N ALA A 87 47.17 8.64 18.31
CA ALA A 87 48.33 8.90 19.17
C ALA A 87 49.39 7.81 19.07
N LYS A 88 48.98 6.53 18.95
CA LYS A 88 49.89 5.41 18.63
C LYS A 88 50.58 5.62 17.27
N LEU A 89 49.82 5.97 16.24
CA LEU A 89 50.38 6.25 14.90
C LEU A 89 51.30 7.47 14.87
N ALA A 90 51.05 8.46 15.73
CA ALA A 90 51.89 9.63 15.88
C ALA A 90 53.11 9.42 16.80
N ASN A 91 53.31 8.21 17.35
CA ASN A 91 54.38 7.83 18.28
C ASN A 91 54.45 8.71 19.54
N PHE A 92 53.31 8.98 20.18
CA PHE A 92 53.31 9.60 21.51
C PHE A 92 53.77 8.60 22.58
N ASP A 93 54.56 9.05 23.55
CA ASP A 93 54.93 8.24 24.72
C ASP A 93 53.85 8.30 25.81
N GLU A 94 53.32 9.50 26.06
CA GLU A 94 52.30 9.78 27.07
C GLU A 94 51.18 10.66 26.50
N ILE A 95 49.96 10.43 26.97
CA ILE A 95 48.78 11.22 26.58
C ILE A 95 48.00 11.70 27.79
N PRO A 96 47.37 12.89 27.72
CA PRO A 96 46.51 13.38 28.78
C PRO A 96 45.22 12.56 28.82
N VAL A 97 44.93 12.02 29.99
CA VAL A 97 43.77 11.18 30.28
C VAL A 97 43.01 11.73 31.48
N ILE A 98 41.70 11.50 31.49
CA ILE A 98 40.86 11.71 32.67
C ILE A 98 40.60 10.34 33.27
N ILE A 99 41.12 10.11 34.48
CA ILE A 99 40.89 8.88 35.23
C ILE A 99 39.54 9.00 35.92
N ARG A 100 38.61 8.10 35.62
CA ARG A 100 37.35 7.96 36.37
C ARG A 100 37.25 6.56 36.93
N SER A 101 36.98 6.44 38.22
CA SER A 101 36.58 5.19 38.85
C SER A 101 35.14 4.90 38.45
N VAL A 102 34.98 4.19 37.34
CA VAL A 102 33.68 3.73 36.84
C VAL A 102 33.64 2.22 36.84
N SER A 103 32.54 1.67 37.33
CA SER A 103 32.25 0.25 37.27
C SER A 103 32.26 -0.25 35.82
N PRO A 104 32.57 -1.54 35.55
CA PRO A 104 32.47 -2.11 34.19
C PRO A 104 31.11 -1.86 33.53
N LYS A 105 30.06 -1.79 34.35
CA LYS A 105 28.71 -1.41 33.95
C LYS A 105 28.68 0.04 33.44
N GLU A 106 29.11 1.02 34.22
CA GLU A 106 29.17 2.42 33.78
C GLU A 106 30.06 2.62 32.55
N GLN A 107 31.16 1.86 32.41
CA GLN A 107 32.01 1.91 31.22
C GLN A 107 31.27 1.48 29.95
N LEU A 108 30.52 0.37 30.02
CA LEU A 108 29.69 -0.09 28.91
C LEU A 108 28.58 0.93 28.60
N GLN A 109 27.99 1.55 29.62
CA GLN A 109 27.02 2.63 29.45
C GLN A 109 27.60 3.81 28.65
N PHE A 110 28.80 4.30 29.03
CA PHE A 110 29.47 5.39 28.31
C PHE A 110 29.78 5.03 26.85
N ALA A 111 30.26 3.80 26.61
CA ALA A 111 30.56 3.33 25.27
C ALA A 111 29.31 3.27 24.37
N ILE A 112 28.16 2.84 24.92
CA ILE A 112 26.88 2.82 24.19
C ILE A 112 26.41 4.25 23.88
N ILE A 113 26.50 5.17 24.85
CA ILE A 113 26.10 6.57 24.67
C ILE A 113 26.92 7.25 23.56
N GLU A 114 28.25 7.10 23.56
CA GLU A 114 29.12 7.64 22.52
C GLU A 114 28.76 7.08 21.14
N ASN A 115 28.49 5.77 21.06
CA ASN A 115 28.14 5.13 19.80
C ASN A 115 26.79 5.62 19.26
N VAL A 116 25.80 5.85 20.12
CA VAL A 116 24.49 6.37 19.71
C VAL A 116 24.55 7.81 19.19
N GLN A 117 25.49 8.63 19.69
CA GLN A 117 25.64 10.03 19.26
C GLN A 117 26.25 10.18 17.85
N ARG A 118 26.49 9.08 17.13
CA ARG A 118 27.02 9.13 15.76
C ARG A 118 25.94 9.44 14.74
N GLU A 119 26.28 10.25 13.75
CA GLU A 119 25.36 10.66 12.69
C GLU A 119 25.04 9.54 11.67
N ASP A 120 25.81 8.45 11.65
CA ASP A 120 25.71 7.37 10.65
C ASP A 120 24.98 6.10 11.13
N LEU A 121 24.37 6.11 12.32
CA LEU A 121 23.71 4.93 12.88
C LEU A 121 22.42 4.55 12.12
N ASN A 122 22.17 3.25 11.99
CA ASN A 122 20.89 2.75 11.50
C ASN A 122 19.80 2.84 12.60
N ALA A 123 18.56 3.09 12.21
CA ALA A 123 17.41 3.15 13.12
C ALA A 123 17.23 1.87 13.98
N ILE A 124 17.63 0.69 13.48
CA ILE A 124 17.59 -0.55 14.25
C ILE A 124 18.73 -0.63 15.26
N GLU A 125 19.94 -0.22 14.89
CA GLU A 125 21.10 -0.17 15.79
C GLU A 125 20.86 0.81 16.93
N GLU A 126 20.25 1.96 16.61
CA GLU A 126 19.87 2.98 17.57
C GLU A 126 18.83 2.44 18.57
N ALA A 127 17.82 1.73 18.07
CA ALA A 127 16.82 1.10 18.90
C ALA A 127 17.40 0.03 19.83
N LEU A 128 18.36 -0.78 19.36
CA LEU A 128 19.05 -1.79 20.16
C LEU A 128 19.86 -1.15 21.28
N ALA A 129 20.60 -0.09 20.98
CA ALA A 129 21.37 0.65 21.98
C ALA A 129 20.46 1.28 23.05
N TYR A 130 19.32 1.86 22.66
CA TYR A 130 18.34 2.39 23.61
C TYR A 130 17.70 1.31 24.48
N ARG A 131 17.39 0.14 23.91
CA ARG A 131 16.89 -0.99 24.70
C ARG A 131 17.94 -1.45 25.71
N GLN A 132 19.20 -1.54 25.30
CA GLN A 132 20.30 -1.94 26.18
C GLN A 132 20.48 -0.96 27.35
N LEU A 133 20.48 0.35 27.08
CA LEU A 133 20.52 1.39 28.12
C LEU A 133 19.35 1.30 29.11
N SER A 134 18.17 0.93 28.63
CA SER A 134 16.97 0.77 29.47
C SER A 134 16.99 -0.50 30.31
N GLU A 135 17.24 -1.66 29.68
CA GLU A 135 17.11 -2.98 30.32
C GLU A 135 18.33 -3.34 31.19
N GLU A 136 19.55 -3.10 30.72
CA GLU A 136 20.78 -3.50 31.44
C GLU A 136 21.19 -2.45 32.49
N PHE A 137 21.00 -1.17 32.18
CA PHE A 137 21.42 -0.05 33.03
C PHE A 137 20.27 0.57 33.83
N GLY A 138 19.02 0.15 33.59
CA GLY A 138 17.85 0.65 34.31
C GLY A 138 17.53 2.12 34.01
N MET A 139 18.07 2.69 32.92
CA MET A 139 17.85 4.09 32.59
C MET A 139 16.42 4.32 32.11
N THR A 140 15.78 5.36 32.62
CA THR A 140 14.46 5.75 32.11
C THR A 140 14.58 6.34 30.71
N HIS A 141 13.51 6.23 29.91
CA HIS A 141 13.47 6.83 28.57
C HIS A 141 13.70 8.36 28.61
N SER A 142 13.37 9.03 29.72
CA SER A 142 13.61 10.47 29.90
C SER A 142 15.09 10.78 30.08
N GLN A 143 15.80 9.99 30.89
CA GLN A 143 17.25 10.14 31.07
C GLN A 143 17.99 9.87 29.77
N ILE A 144 17.63 8.80 29.05
CA ILE A 144 18.25 8.49 27.74
C ILE A 144 18.03 9.64 26.76
N ALA A 145 16.83 10.21 26.71
CA ALA A 145 16.46 11.32 25.84
C ALA A 145 17.28 12.59 26.09
N GLU A 146 17.49 12.94 27.36
CA GLU A 146 18.28 14.09 27.79
C GLU A 146 19.76 13.97 27.36
N ILE A 147 20.32 12.77 27.52
CA ILE A 147 21.73 12.48 27.19
C ILE A 147 21.99 12.55 25.69
N VAL A 148 21.06 12.01 24.89
CA VAL A 148 21.21 11.96 23.43
C VAL A 148 20.61 13.18 22.73
N GLY A 149 20.05 14.13 23.48
CA GLY A 149 19.47 15.36 22.93
C GLY A 149 18.25 15.14 22.05
N LYS A 150 17.43 14.12 22.33
CA LYS A 150 16.19 13.80 21.60
C LYS A 150 14.98 13.86 22.53
N GLU A 151 13.77 13.85 21.96
CA GLU A 151 12.57 13.75 22.78
C GLU A 151 12.39 12.33 23.35
N ARG A 152 11.90 12.23 24.59
CA ARG A 152 11.50 10.96 25.23
C ARG A 152 10.63 10.08 24.32
N VAL A 153 9.72 10.70 23.58
CA VAL A 153 8.80 10.02 22.66
C VAL A 153 9.56 9.34 21.51
N THR A 154 10.64 9.95 21.04
CA THR A 154 11.50 9.40 19.97
C THR A 154 12.26 8.16 20.45
N ILE A 155 12.78 8.16 21.68
CA ILE A 155 13.44 6.99 22.28
C ILE A 155 12.46 5.83 22.40
N SER A 156 11.29 6.09 22.98
CA SER A 156 10.23 5.08 23.15
C SER A 156 9.81 4.47 21.81
N ASN A 157 9.59 5.31 20.79
CA ASN A 157 9.21 4.83 19.46
C ASN A 157 10.32 4.02 18.80
N SER A 158 11.58 4.40 18.97
CA SER A 158 12.72 3.67 18.41
C SER A 158 12.81 2.26 19.01
N ILE A 159 12.75 2.14 20.33
CA ILE A 159 12.74 0.83 21.02
C ILE A 159 11.57 -0.04 20.53
N ARG A 160 10.40 0.55 20.32
CA ARG A 160 9.23 -0.20 19.83
C ARG A 160 9.45 -0.82 18.44
N ILE A 161 10.33 -0.27 17.59
CA ILE A 161 10.63 -0.84 16.27
C ILE A 161 11.13 -2.29 16.40
N LEU A 162 11.85 -2.60 17.47
CA LEU A 162 12.34 -3.96 17.76
C LEU A 162 11.21 -4.97 18.00
N LYS A 163 9.98 -4.52 18.27
CA LYS A 163 8.81 -5.39 18.41
C LYS A 163 8.25 -5.86 17.05
N LEU A 164 8.64 -5.22 15.95
CA LEU A 164 8.23 -5.60 14.60
C LEU A 164 8.91 -6.92 14.20
N SER A 165 8.33 -7.64 13.23
CA SER A 165 8.93 -8.88 12.75
C SER A 165 10.30 -8.66 12.08
N SER A 166 11.13 -9.70 12.06
CA SER A 166 12.47 -9.67 11.45
C SER A 166 12.42 -9.21 9.99
N LYS A 167 11.36 -9.56 9.26
CA LYS A 167 11.13 -9.15 7.86
C LYS A 167 10.98 -7.63 7.74
N ILE A 168 10.21 -7.00 8.62
CA ILE A 168 10.01 -5.55 8.61
C ILE A 168 11.28 -4.83 9.06
N GLN A 169 11.97 -5.35 10.09
CA GLN A 169 13.26 -4.80 10.52
C GLN A 169 14.29 -4.82 9.38
N LYS A 170 14.34 -5.90 8.59
CA LYS A 170 15.20 -5.98 7.39
C LYS A 170 14.85 -4.91 6.35
N MET A 171 13.57 -4.65 6.11
CA MET A 171 13.14 -3.58 5.19
C MET A 171 13.57 -2.18 5.66
N ILE A 172 13.64 -1.94 6.97
CA ILE A 172 14.15 -0.70 7.56
C ILE A 172 15.67 -0.62 7.40
N LEU A 173 16.39 -1.73 7.65
CA LEU A 173 17.84 -1.80 7.44
C LEU A 173 18.23 -1.48 5.99
N GLU A 174 17.46 -2.01 5.03
CA GLU A 174 17.62 -1.77 3.58
C GLU A 174 17.16 -0.36 3.15
N LYS A 175 16.76 0.52 4.09
CA LYS A 175 16.23 1.87 3.85
C LYS A 175 14.97 1.92 2.95
N LYS A 176 14.30 0.78 2.72
CA LYS A 176 13.01 0.73 2.02
C LYS A 176 11.87 1.32 2.87
N LEU A 177 12.02 1.23 4.19
CA LEU A 177 11.13 1.86 5.17
C LEU A 177 11.93 2.81 6.06
N SER A 178 11.32 3.93 6.43
CA SER A 178 11.89 4.88 7.39
C SER A 178 11.42 4.55 8.81
N SER A 179 12.07 5.14 9.81
CA SER A 179 11.61 5.06 11.21
C SER A 179 10.19 5.60 11.41
N GLY A 180 9.79 6.60 10.59
CA GLY A 180 8.42 7.10 10.54
C GLY A 180 7.42 6.05 10.04
N HIS A 181 7.76 5.31 8.97
CA HIS A 181 6.92 4.20 8.50
C HIS A 181 6.81 3.09 9.55
N ALA A 182 7.92 2.77 10.24
CA ALA A 182 7.91 1.79 11.32
C ALA A 182 6.94 2.16 12.45
N ARG A 183 6.88 3.45 12.81
CA ARG A 183 5.91 3.97 13.81
C ARG A 183 4.46 3.82 13.36
N ALA A 184 4.17 4.04 12.08
CA ALA A 184 2.83 3.80 11.54
C ALA A 184 2.48 2.31 11.60
N ILE A 185 3.40 1.43 11.20
CA ILE A 185 3.17 -0.02 11.23
C ILE A 185 2.92 -0.52 12.66
N LEU A 186 3.62 0.02 13.65
CA LEU A 186 3.45 -0.32 15.07
C LEU A 186 2.08 0.02 15.67
N GLN A 187 1.27 0.83 14.99
CA GLN A 187 -0.11 1.11 15.40
C GLN A 187 -1.05 -0.04 14.99
N VAL A 188 -0.72 -0.76 13.93
CA VAL A 188 -1.53 -1.86 13.39
C VAL A 188 -1.31 -3.15 14.20
N LYS A 189 -2.34 -4.01 14.30
CA LYS A 189 -2.25 -5.33 14.95
C LYS A 189 -1.18 -6.21 14.32
N LYS A 190 -0.54 -7.05 15.15
CA LYS A 190 0.67 -7.83 14.81
C LYS A 190 0.49 -8.68 13.56
N GLU A 191 -0.69 -9.24 13.36
CA GLU A 191 -1.06 -10.12 12.24
C GLU A 191 -1.07 -9.38 10.90
N LEU A 192 -1.35 -8.08 10.91
CA LEU A 192 -1.49 -7.24 9.71
C LEU A 192 -0.24 -6.39 9.41
N GLN A 193 0.72 -6.32 10.34
CA GLN A 193 1.90 -5.46 10.22
C GLN A 193 2.74 -5.76 8.97
N GLU A 194 2.95 -7.03 8.62
CA GLU A 194 3.75 -7.40 7.46
C GLU A 194 3.08 -7.01 6.15
N GLN A 195 1.78 -7.28 6.03
CA GLN A 195 1.00 -6.91 4.85
C GLN A 195 0.96 -5.40 4.68
N PHE A 196 0.84 -4.66 5.79
CA PHE A 196 0.84 -3.20 5.76
C PHE A 196 2.22 -2.62 5.40
N ALA A 197 3.31 -3.23 5.88
CA ALA A 197 4.66 -2.86 5.47
C ALA A 197 4.91 -3.04 3.97
N GLU A 198 4.47 -4.18 3.41
CA GLU A 198 4.55 -4.43 1.96
C GLU A 198 3.69 -3.46 1.16
N TYR A 199 2.51 -3.11 1.69
CA TYR A 199 1.62 -2.11 1.09
C TYR A 199 2.27 -0.72 1.04
N ILE A 200 2.94 -0.29 2.11
CA ILE A 200 3.67 0.98 2.16
C ILE A 200 4.75 1.02 1.07
N ILE A 201 5.57 -0.03 0.95
CA ILE A 201 6.65 -0.11 -0.05
C ILE A 201 6.07 -0.11 -1.47
N LYS A 202 5.10 -0.99 -1.73
CA LYS A 202 4.51 -1.19 -3.06
C LYS A 202 3.86 0.08 -3.61
N ASN A 203 3.23 0.89 -2.75
CA ASN A 203 2.54 2.12 -3.15
C ASN A 203 3.40 3.38 -2.95
N GLY A 204 4.64 3.25 -2.48
CA GLY A 204 5.53 4.38 -2.22
C GLY A 204 4.91 5.42 -1.28
N LEU A 205 4.25 4.97 -0.20
CA LEU A 205 3.53 5.89 0.68
C LEU A 205 4.50 6.81 1.42
N SER A 206 4.09 8.07 1.61
CA SER A 206 4.74 8.98 2.55
C SER A 206 4.38 8.61 3.99
N VAL A 207 5.23 8.97 4.96
CA VAL A 207 5.01 8.72 6.40
C VAL A 207 3.64 9.21 6.88
N ARG A 208 3.24 10.44 6.51
CA ARG A 208 1.92 10.99 6.89
C ARG A 208 0.76 10.14 6.40
N LYS A 209 0.80 9.72 5.13
CA LYS A 209 -0.21 8.82 4.55
C LYS A 209 -0.22 7.49 5.28
N ALA A 210 0.95 6.89 5.54
CA ALA A 210 1.04 5.64 6.30
C ALA A 210 0.44 5.77 7.72
N GLU A 211 0.62 6.91 8.40
CA GLU A 211 -0.01 7.15 9.72
C GLU A 211 -1.54 7.28 9.62
N THR A 212 -2.06 7.99 8.62
CA THR A 212 -3.52 8.05 8.37
C THR A 212 -4.10 6.68 8.13
N GLU A 213 -3.37 5.84 7.37
CA GLU A 213 -3.81 4.49 7.05
C GLU A 213 -3.76 3.51 8.22
N ALA A 214 -2.72 3.61 9.03
CA ALA A 214 -2.62 2.82 10.25
C ALA A 214 -3.79 3.10 11.20
N LYS A 215 -4.21 4.37 11.34
CA LYS A 215 -5.37 4.75 12.16
C LYS A 215 -6.67 4.14 11.65
N ARG A 216 -6.92 4.22 10.33
CA ARG A 216 -8.10 3.60 9.71
C ARG A 216 -8.16 2.10 9.94
N ILE A 217 -7.03 1.41 9.83
CA ILE A 217 -6.93 -0.03 10.10
C ILE A 217 -7.23 -0.32 11.58
N MET A 218 -6.77 0.51 12.52
CA MET A 218 -7.10 0.33 13.94
C MET A 218 -8.58 0.57 14.25
N GLU A 219 -9.18 1.63 13.70
CA GLU A 219 -10.58 2.01 13.96
C GLU A 219 -11.54 0.93 13.43
N THR A 220 -11.30 0.44 12.22
CA THR A 220 -12.08 -0.66 11.62
C THR A 220 -11.96 -1.96 12.42
N ASP A 221 -10.80 -2.23 13.01
CA ASP A 221 -10.54 -3.45 13.77
C ASP A 221 -11.04 -3.36 15.24
N ALA A 222 -11.15 -2.14 15.79
CA ALA A 222 -11.81 -1.88 17.08
C ALA A 222 -13.34 -1.97 16.97
N LEU A 223 -13.92 -1.48 15.87
CA LEU A 223 -15.34 -1.63 15.54
C LEU A 223 -15.72 -3.12 15.36
N ALA A 224 -14.82 -3.92 14.78
CA ALA A 224 -15.01 -5.37 14.64
C ALA A 224 -15.00 -6.13 15.98
N LEU A 225 -14.20 -5.70 16.97
CA LEU A 225 -14.10 -6.37 18.27
C LEU A 225 -15.30 -6.12 19.20
N ASN A 226 -15.95 -4.96 19.10
CA ASN A 226 -17.17 -4.66 19.88
C ASN A 226 -18.42 -5.38 19.36
N SER A 227 -18.35 -6.01 18.19
CA SER A 227 -19.44 -6.80 17.59
C SER A 227 -19.52 -8.27 18.05
N LYS A 228 -18.79 -8.66 19.10
CA LYS A 228 -18.68 -10.06 19.56
C LYS A 228 -19.79 -10.57 20.51
N LYS A 229 -20.94 -9.89 20.61
CA LYS A 229 -22.19 -10.47 21.12
C LYS A 229 -23.26 -10.38 20.03
N GLU A 230 -23.58 -11.57 19.52
CA GLU A 230 -24.53 -11.87 18.43
C GLU A 230 -24.18 -11.33 17.03
N LYS A 231 -24.36 -12.24 16.07
CA LYS A 231 -23.73 -12.27 14.76
C LYS A 231 -24.18 -11.13 13.84
N GLU A 232 -23.20 -10.75 13.02
CA GLU A 232 -23.25 -9.96 11.77
C GLU A 232 -23.69 -8.50 11.90
N ILE A 233 -22.72 -7.66 12.29
CA ILE A 233 -22.83 -6.21 12.35
C ILE A 233 -22.20 -5.55 11.10
N SER A 234 -23.08 -5.09 10.22
CA SER A 234 -23.15 -3.76 9.56
C SER A 234 -22.01 -2.73 9.74
N PHE A 235 -21.40 -2.32 8.60
CA PHE A 235 -21.00 -0.94 8.13
C PHE A 235 -20.16 0.04 9.01
N PRO A 236 -19.50 1.13 8.53
CA PRO A 236 -19.01 1.63 7.21
C PRO A 236 -17.46 1.86 7.18
N GLU A 237 -16.91 2.53 6.14
CA GLU A 237 -15.61 3.24 6.11
C GLU A 237 -14.28 2.50 5.81
N ILE A 238 -14.27 1.59 4.82
CA ILE A 238 -13.05 1.24 4.05
C ILE A 238 -13.13 1.89 2.64
N LEU A 239 -13.78 3.05 2.52
CA LEU A 239 -14.13 3.65 1.22
C LEU A 239 -12.95 4.34 0.49
N LEU A 240 -11.71 4.33 0.99
CA LEU A 240 -10.67 5.19 0.43
C LEU A 240 -9.34 4.54 0.00
N LEU A 241 -9.14 3.23 0.16
CA LEU A 241 -7.84 2.58 -0.18
C LEU A 241 -7.90 1.30 -1.00
N GLU A 242 -9.08 0.70 -1.17
CA GLU A 242 -9.21 -0.56 -1.90
C GLU A 242 -9.20 -0.42 -3.43
N ASN A 243 -9.15 0.80 -3.97
CA ASN A 243 -9.00 1.05 -5.40
C ASN A 243 -7.68 0.50 -6.00
N HIS A 244 -6.69 0.15 -5.19
CA HIS A 244 -5.41 -0.36 -5.68
C HIS A 244 -5.31 -1.90 -5.69
N ASN A 245 -6.12 -2.60 -4.87
CA ASN A 245 -6.17 -4.07 -4.86
C ASN A 245 -7.30 -4.61 -5.73
N ILE A 246 -8.35 -3.83 -5.99
CA ILE A 246 -9.32 -4.08 -7.06
C ILE A 246 -8.60 -4.19 -8.41
N ARG A 247 -7.62 -3.33 -8.71
CA ARG A 247 -6.82 -3.43 -9.96
C ARG A 247 -5.95 -4.68 -10.07
N LYS A 248 -5.50 -5.25 -8.94
CA LYS A 248 -4.72 -6.50 -8.95
C LYS A 248 -5.61 -7.75 -9.04
N ARG A 249 -6.83 -7.71 -8.49
CA ARG A 249 -7.85 -8.75 -8.71
C ARG A 249 -8.44 -8.67 -10.12
N ILE A 250 -8.60 -7.47 -10.68
CA ILE A 250 -8.85 -7.23 -12.10
C ILE A 250 -7.67 -7.71 -12.96
N LYS A 251 -6.43 -7.77 -12.44
CA LYS A 251 -5.30 -8.36 -13.17
C LYS A 251 -5.35 -9.89 -13.22
N ALA A 252 -5.88 -10.54 -12.19
CA ALA A 252 -6.10 -11.99 -12.16
C ALA A 252 -7.34 -12.41 -12.97
N HIS A 253 -8.44 -11.65 -12.88
CA HIS A 253 -9.56 -11.76 -13.84
C HIS A 253 -9.23 -11.16 -15.21
N ARG A 254 -8.07 -10.52 -15.39
CA ARG A 254 -7.58 -10.12 -16.71
C ARG A 254 -7.08 -11.28 -17.51
N GLU A 255 -6.73 -12.44 -16.96
CA GLU A 255 -6.40 -13.59 -17.80
C GLU A 255 -7.68 -14.18 -18.43
N GLU A 256 -8.81 -14.17 -17.71
CA GLU A 256 -10.14 -14.52 -18.26
C GLU A 256 -10.74 -13.40 -19.14
N ILE A 257 -10.50 -12.14 -18.79
CA ILE A 257 -10.82 -10.97 -19.63
C ILE A 257 -9.82 -10.84 -20.79
N GLU A 258 -8.63 -11.44 -20.81
CA GLU A 258 -7.64 -11.44 -21.90
C GLU A 258 -7.93 -12.58 -22.89
N ILE A 259 -8.47 -13.69 -22.40
CA ILE A 259 -9.14 -14.69 -23.23
C ILE A 259 -10.43 -14.11 -23.84
N SER A 260 -11.21 -13.33 -23.08
CA SER A 260 -12.44 -12.69 -23.57
C SER A 260 -12.18 -11.42 -24.39
N SER A 261 -11.12 -10.64 -24.12
CA SER A 261 -10.72 -9.47 -24.90
C SER A 261 -9.91 -9.87 -26.11
N GLY A 262 -9.22 -11.01 -26.11
CA GLY A 262 -8.73 -11.64 -27.33
C GLY A 262 -9.88 -12.14 -28.22
N TYR A 263 -11.00 -12.59 -27.63
CA TYR A 263 -12.21 -12.95 -28.36
C TYR A 263 -12.99 -11.71 -28.85
N ILE A 264 -13.08 -10.65 -28.03
CA ILE A 264 -13.69 -9.35 -28.38
C ILE A 264 -12.80 -8.56 -29.34
N GLU A 265 -11.47 -8.65 -29.28
CA GLU A 265 -10.54 -8.09 -30.27
C GLU A 265 -10.64 -8.84 -31.59
N LYS A 266 -10.76 -10.18 -31.58
CA LYS A 266 -11.06 -10.94 -32.80
C LYS A 266 -12.44 -10.58 -33.37
N LEU A 267 -13.47 -10.45 -32.54
CA LEU A 267 -14.82 -10.05 -32.97
C LEU A 267 -14.91 -8.57 -33.37
N SER A 268 -14.11 -7.68 -32.77
CA SER A 268 -14.08 -6.24 -33.09
C SER A 268 -13.14 -5.94 -34.27
N ALA A 269 -12.10 -6.73 -34.50
CA ALA A 269 -11.31 -6.76 -35.72
C ALA A 269 -12.13 -7.33 -36.87
N GLU A 270 -12.87 -8.42 -36.66
CA GLU A 270 -13.84 -8.95 -37.63
C GLU A 270 -14.95 -7.92 -37.90
N ASN A 271 -15.49 -7.24 -36.88
CA ASN A 271 -16.48 -6.17 -37.04
C ASN A 271 -15.90 -4.88 -37.66
N ARG A 272 -14.62 -4.53 -37.44
CA ARG A 272 -13.92 -3.42 -38.13
C ARG A 272 -13.70 -3.77 -39.58
N ARG A 273 -13.28 -5.00 -39.88
CA ARG A 273 -13.17 -5.54 -41.23
C ARG A 273 -14.53 -5.56 -41.94
N LEU A 274 -15.61 -5.89 -41.23
CA LEU A 274 -17.00 -5.84 -41.72
C LEU A 274 -17.58 -4.41 -41.81
N LYS A 275 -17.06 -3.44 -41.03
CA LYS A 275 -17.40 -2.00 -41.10
C LYS A 275 -16.62 -1.27 -42.19
N GLU A 276 -15.36 -1.63 -42.43
CA GLU A 276 -14.57 -1.19 -43.59
C GLU A 276 -15.18 -1.73 -44.89
N LEU A 277 -15.77 -2.93 -44.86
CA LEU A 277 -16.63 -3.46 -45.93
C LEU A 277 -18.03 -2.81 -46.01
N ASN A 278 -18.40 -1.90 -45.10
CA ASN A 278 -19.72 -1.27 -45.05
C ASN A 278 -19.63 0.28 -44.98
N LYS A 279 -19.22 0.89 -46.10
CA LYS A 279 -19.72 2.23 -46.50
C LYS A 279 -20.75 2.06 -47.63
N PRO A 280 -22.06 1.93 -47.33
CA PRO A 280 -23.05 1.37 -48.27
C PRO A 280 -23.55 2.31 -49.39
N LYS A 281 -22.99 3.51 -49.58
CA LYS A 281 -23.53 4.47 -50.58
C LYS A 281 -22.53 4.91 -51.64
N GLN A 282 -21.28 5.23 -51.30
CA GLN A 282 -20.30 5.72 -52.30
C GLN A 282 -19.49 4.61 -53.00
N GLN A 283 -19.36 3.42 -52.39
CA GLN A 283 -18.77 2.26 -53.07
C GLN A 283 -19.81 1.49 -53.90
N ALA A 284 -21.10 1.56 -53.57
CA ALA A 284 -22.15 0.90 -54.35
C ALA A 284 -22.23 1.47 -55.76
N ASP A 285 -22.12 2.78 -55.94
CA ASP A 285 -22.20 3.41 -57.26
C ASP A 285 -20.94 3.15 -58.10
N ASN A 286 -19.75 3.23 -57.49
CA ASN A 286 -18.46 3.01 -58.17
C ASN A 286 -18.17 1.51 -58.42
N ILE A 287 -18.64 0.62 -57.55
CA ILE A 287 -18.58 -0.84 -57.75
C ILE A 287 -19.68 -1.28 -58.72
N ASN A 288 -20.89 -0.71 -58.73
CA ASN A 288 -21.89 -1.03 -59.76
C ASN A 288 -21.41 -0.59 -61.16
N GLU A 289 -20.71 0.55 -61.27
CA GLU A 289 -20.11 1.01 -62.52
C GLU A 289 -18.94 0.08 -62.97
N LYS A 290 -18.07 -0.34 -62.04
CA LYS A 290 -17.01 -1.33 -62.31
C LYS A 290 -17.54 -2.76 -62.56
N LEU A 291 -18.60 -3.18 -61.88
CA LEU A 291 -19.22 -4.49 -61.99
C LEU A 291 -20.03 -4.60 -63.29
N ASN A 292 -20.70 -3.54 -63.74
CA ASN A 292 -21.32 -3.49 -65.07
C ASN A 292 -20.29 -3.52 -66.21
N ASN A 293 -19.11 -2.93 -66.00
CA ASN A 293 -17.99 -3.04 -66.93
C ASN A 293 -17.30 -4.42 -66.91
N TYR A 294 -17.32 -5.12 -65.77
CA TYR A 294 -16.81 -6.50 -65.64
C TYR A 294 -17.80 -7.58 -66.13
N ILE A 295 -19.10 -7.41 -65.91
CA ILE A 295 -20.17 -8.31 -66.38
C ILE A 295 -20.23 -8.34 -67.92
N LYS A 296 -19.81 -7.26 -68.60
CA LYS A 296 -19.64 -7.25 -70.06
C LYS A 296 -18.47 -8.11 -70.56
N LYS A 297 -17.55 -8.55 -69.70
CA LYS A 297 -16.26 -9.09 -70.12
C LYS A 297 -15.95 -10.54 -69.76
N ASP A 298 -16.71 -11.20 -68.88
CA ASP A 298 -16.54 -12.65 -68.72
C ASP A 298 -17.85 -13.35 -68.36
N SER A 299 -18.39 -14.01 -69.39
CA SER A 299 -19.48 -14.96 -69.33
C SER A 299 -18.94 -16.33 -68.95
N SER A 300 -19.08 -16.71 -67.67
CA SER A 300 -19.13 -18.13 -67.30
C SER A 300 -19.61 -18.26 -65.86
N ASP A 301 -20.85 -18.76 -65.73
CA ASP A 301 -21.53 -19.20 -64.51
C ASP A 301 -22.27 -18.18 -63.62
N GLU A 302 -23.27 -17.53 -64.22
CA GLU A 302 -24.34 -16.79 -63.52
C GLU A 302 -25.07 -17.64 -62.45
N LYS A 303 -25.12 -18.97 -62.62
CA LYS A 303 -25.84 -19.89 -61.73
C LYS A 303 -25.13 -20.04 -60.38
N LEU A 304 -23.80 -20.08 -60.35
CA LEU A 304 -23.02 -20.16 -59.10
C LEU A 304 -23.04 -18.83 -58.34
N LEU A 305 -23.01 -17.72 -59.09
CA LEU A 305 -23.02 -16.37 -58.55
C LEU A 305 -24.37 -16.04 -57.89
N SER A 306 -25.49 -16.45 -58.49
CA SER A 306 -26.83 -16.27 -57.92
C SER A 306 -27.06 -17.08 -56.64
N VAL A 307 -26.53 -18.30 -56.55
CA VAL A 307 -26.59 -19.15 -55.35
C VAL A 307 -25.80 -18.53 -54.19
N LYS A 308 -24.55 -18.13 -54.42
CA LYS A 308 -23.72 -17.46 -53.39
C LYS A 308 -24.33 -16.14 -52.92
N LYS A 309 -24.91 -15.35 -53.83
CA LYS A 309 -25.57 -14.08 -53.50
C LYS A 309 -26.82 -14.28 -52.63
N ARG A 310 -27.56 -15.37 -52.85
CA ARG A 310 -28.70 -15.77 -52.01
C ARG A 310 -28.26 -16.23 -50.62
N GLU A 311 -27.23 -17.09 -50.53
CA GLU A 311 -26.68 -17.57 -49.25
C GLU A 311 -26.13 -16.44 -48.38
N LEU A 312 -25.44 -15.47 -48.99
CA LEU A 312 -24.91 -14.29 -48.28
C LEU A 312 -26.04 -13.37 -47.78
N LYS A 313 -27.10 -13.16 -48.59
CA LYS A 313 -28.28 -12.42 -48.14
C LYS A 313 -29.01 -13.12 -46.98
N GLU A 314 -29.14 -14.44 -47.04
CA GLU A 314 -29.78 -15.22 -45.96
C GLU A 314 -28.95 -15.21 -44.67
N LYS A 315 -27.61 -15.31 -44.75
CA LYS A 315 -26.72 -15.15 -43.58
C LYS A 315 -26.80 -13.76 -42.98
N LEU A 316 -26.84 -12.72 -43.82
CA LEU A 316 -26.99 -11.33 -43.39
C LEU A 316 -28.34 -11.08 -42.70
N GLU A 317 -29.43 -11.64 -43.24
CA GLU A 317 -30.76 -11.60 -42.61
C GLU A 317 -30.80 -12.37 -41.29
N LYS A 318 -30.15 -13.53 -41.19
CA LYS A 318 -30.03 -14.29 -39.92
C LYS A 318 -29.25 -13.52 -38.85
N ILE A 319 -28.20 -12.81 -39.23
CA ILE A 319 -27.41 -11.97 -38.31
C ILE A 319 -28.22 -10.75 -37.86
N LYS A 320 -28.93 -10.08 -38.77
CA LYS A 320 -29.84 -8.97 -38.44
C LYS A 320 -31.02 -9.40 -37.56
N LYS A 321 -31.45 -10.66 -37.68
CA LYS A 321 -32.51 -11.29 -36.89
C LYS A 321 -32.07 -11.80 -35.51
N ARG A 322 -30.76 -11.81 -35.17
CA ARG A 322 -30.34 -12.04 -33.78
C ARG A 322 -30.90 -10.88 -32.95
N LYS A 323 -31.90 -11.16 -32.10
CA LYS A 323 -32.63 -10.17 -31.31
C LYS A 323 -31.62 -9.25 -30.60
N LYS A 324 -31.67 -7.96 -30.89
CA LYS A 324 -30.94 -6.94 -30.14
C LYS A 324 -31.51 -6.90 -28.73
N HIS A 325 -30.81 -7.49 -27.77
CA HIS A 325 -31.17 -7.42 -26.36
C HIS A 325 -30.71 -6.07 -25.79
N PHE A 326 -31.52 -5.05 -26.02
CA PHE A 326 -31.24 -3.68 -25.62
C PHE A 326 -31.86 -3.40 -24.24
N PRO A 327 -31.10 -3.00 -23.21
CA PRO A 327 -31.58 -2.89 -21.83
C PRO A 327 -32.39 -1.61 -21.58
N ASP A 328 -33.52 -1.46 -22.27
CA ASP A 328 -34.39 -0.27 -22.24
C ASP A 328 -35.59 -0.36 -21.29
N LEU A 329 -35.76 -1.48 -20.57
CA LEU A 329 -36.83 -1.63 -19.57
C LEU A 329 -36.39 -1.10 -18.20
N ILE A 330 -37.28 -0.33 -17.57
CA ILE A 330 -37.12 0.07 -16.17
C ILE A 330 -37.11 -1.19 -15.29
N PRO A 331 -36.05 -1.42 -14.50
CA PRO A 331 -35.81 -2.70 -13.84
C PRO A 331 -36.57 -2.92 -12.52
N VAL A 332 -37.63 -2.16 -12.25
CA VAL A 332 -38.46 -2.28 -11.05
C VAL A 332 -39.94 -2.38 -11.41
N ASN A 333 -40.66 -3.26 -10.74
CA ASN A 333 -42.09 -3.49 -10.96
C ASN A 333 -42.97 -2.76 -9.92
N SER A 334 -42.79 -1.46 -9.77
CA SER A 334 -43.59 -0.61 -8.88
C SER A 334 -43.50 0.86 -9.27
N ASP A 335 -44.27 1.71 -8.60
CA ASP A 335 -43.93 3.13 -8.53
C ASP A 335 -42.54 3.29 -7.87
N TYR A 336 -41.78 4.25 -8.37
CA TYR A 336 -40.41 4.52 -7.94
C TYR A 336 -40.15 6.03 -7.92
N ALA A 337 -39.15 6.43 -7.14
CA ALA A 337 -38.53 7.74 -7.27
C ALA A 337 -37.06 7.56 -7.62
N ILE A 338 -36.48 8.49 -8.38
CA ILE A 338 -35.04 8.49 -8.63
C ILE A 338 -34.37 9.13 -7.41
N SER A 339 -33.70 8.34 -6.57
CA SER A 339 -32.97 8.86 -5.40
C SER A 339 -31.62 9.44 -5.77
N GLN A 340 -30.96 8.90 -6.80
CA GLN A 340 -29.66 9.34 -7.24
C GLN A 340 -29.48 9.13 -8.74
N VAL A 341 -28.94 10.15 -9.41
CA VAL A 341 -28.67 10.12 -10.84
C VAL A 341 -27.24 9.72 -11.15
N PHE A 342 -27.01 9.34 -12.40
CA PHE A 342 -25.70 8.99 -12.92
C PHE A 342 -24.72 10.16 -12.82
N SER A 343 -23.51 9.88 -12.37
CA SER A 343 -22.37 10.80 -12.42
C SER A 343 -21.05 10.04 -12.47
N LYS A 344 -19.94 10.74 -12.71
CA LYS A 344 -18.60 10.12 -12.66
C LYS A 344 -18.26 9.46 -11.31
N LYS A 345 -18.90 9.91 -10.22
CA LYS A 345 -18.69 9.34 -8.87
C LYS A 345 -19.75 8.28 -8.52
N HIS A 346 -20.78 8.15 -9.34
CA HIS A 346 -21.91 7.25 -9.14
C HIS A 346 -22.37 6.71 -10.50
N PRO A 347 -21.79 5.60 -10.98
CA PRO A 347 -21.99 5.12 -12.35
C PRO A 347 -23.32 4.36 -12.54
N ALA A 348 -24.37 4.78 -11.83
CA ALA A 348 -25.64 4.10 -11.74
C ALA A 348 -26.83 5.07 -11.70
N LEU A 349 -28.02 4.52 -11.82
CA LEU A 349 -29.28 5.19 -11.55
C LEU A 349 -29.99 4.45 -10.41
N ASP A 350 -30.33 5.16 -9.34
CA ASP A 350 -30.92 4.55 -8.15
C ASP A 350 -32.43 4.73 -8.14
N PHE A 351 -33.14 3.61 -8.07
CA PHE A 351 -34.59 3.55 -7.96
C PHE A 351 -34.99 3.32 -6.50
N ALA A 352 -35.41 4.37 -5.81
CA ALA A 352 -35.99 4.26 -4.49
C ALA A 352 -37.33 3.53 -4.57
N VAL A 353 -37.40 2.35 -3.94
CA VAL A 353 -38.56 1.45 -3.96
C VAL A 353 -38.67 0.72 -2.63
N PRO A 354 -39.88 0.29 -2.21
CA PRO A 354 -40.03 -0.51 -1.01
C PRO A 354 -39.17 -1.78 -1.05
N LYS A 355 -38.61 -2.17 0.11
CA LYS A 355 -37.90 -3.45 0.24
C LYS A 355 -38.84 -4.60 -0.17
N GLY A 356 -38.34 -5.51 -1.00
CA GLY A 356 -39.12 -6.63 -1.53
C GLY A 356 -39.75 -6.37 -2.91
N THR A 357 -39.66 -5.15 -3.44
CA THR A 357 -40.10 -4.85 -4.82
C THR A 357 -39.41 -5.76 -5.82
N GLU A 358 -40.16 -6.30 -6.79
CA GLU A 358 -39.60 -7.17 -7.81
C GLU A 358 -38.64 -6.41 -8.73
N VAL A 359 -37.45 -6.99 -8.93
CA VAL A 359 -36.43 -6.47 -9.83
C VAL A 359 -36.46 -7.29 -11.12
N LEU A 360 -36.57 -6.60 -12.24
CA LEU A 360 -36.75 -7.18 -13.57
C LEU A 360 -35.48 -7.11 -14.40
N ALA A 361 -35.20 -8.13 -15.22
CA ALA A 361 -34.15 -8.07 -16.22
C ALA A 361 -34.51 -7.01 -17.29
N ALA A 362 -33.64 -6.01 -17.45
CA ALA A 362 -33.87 -4.87 -18.34
C ALA A 362 -33.83 -5.27 -19.82
N ALA A 363 -33.15 -6.38 -20.13
CA ALA A 363 -33.16 -7.08 -21.40
C ALA A 363 -32.89 -8.57 -21.20
N SER A 364 -33.20 -9.40 -22.19
CA SER A 364 -32.83 -10.81 -22.15
C SER A 364 -31.31 -10.98 -22.21
N GLY A 365 -30.79 -12.04 -21.62
CA GLY A 365 -29.35 -12.26 -21.57
C GLY A 365 -28.98 -13.51 -20.80
N GLU A 366 -27.71 -13.64 -20.48
CA GLU A 366 -27.19 -14.67 -19.59
C GLU A 366 -26.67 -14.03 -18.31
N VAL A 367 -27.02 -14.60 -17.16
CA VAL A 367 -26.53 -14.15 -15.86
C VAL A 367 -25.05 -14.48 -15.78
N LEU A 368 -24.20 -13.48 -16.02
CA LEU A 368 -22.76 -13.62 -15.99
C LEU A 368 -22.26 -14.01 -14.60
N SER A 369 -22.80 -13.34 -13.59
CA SER A 369 -22.42 -13.59 -12.20
C SER A 369 -23.48 -13.16 -11.22
N VAL A 370 -23.60 -13.92 -10.14
CA VAL A 370 -24.31 -13.56 -8.93
C VAL A 370 -23.32 -13.59 -7.78
N TYR A 371 -23.25 -12.50 -7.01
CA TYR A 371 -22.34 -12.42 -5.87
C TYR A 371 -22.87 -11.46 -4.81
N GLU A 372 -22.22 -11.47 -3.66
CA GLU A 372 -22.47 -10.50 -2.60
C GLU A 372 -21.21 -9.66 -2.41
N ASP A 373 -21.37 -8.36 -2.53
CA ASP A 373 -20.34 -7.35 -2.36
C ASP A 373 -20.67 -6.49 -1.13
N LYS A 374 -19.62 -6.02 -0.46
CA LYS A 374 -19.78 -5.23 0.76
C LYS A 374 -20.48 -3.88 0.48
N TYR A 375 -20.29 -3.29 -0.69
CA TYR A 375 -20.85 -1.99 -1.06
C TYR A 375 -22.12 -2.13 -1.88
N LEU A 376 -22.11 -2.96 -2.91
CA LEU A 376 -23.27 -3.17 -3.77
C LEU A 376 -24.25 -4.19 -3.18
N GLY A 377 -23.96 -4.80 -2.02
CA GLY A 377 -24.83 -5.79 -1.42
C GLY A 377 -24.94 -7.04 -2.28
N LYS A 378 -26.14 -7.59 -2.40
CA LYS A 378 -26.40 -8.71 -3.31
C LYS A 378 -26.53 -8.20 -4.74
N VAL A 379 -25.73 -8.75 -5.64
CA VAL A 379 -25.57 -8.28 -7.02
C VAL A 379 -25.90 -9.37 -8.02
N ILE A 380 -26.56 -8.97 -9.10
CA ILE A 380 -26.73 -9.76 -10.32
C ILE A 380 -26.11 -8.97 -11.47
N MET A 381 -25.32 -9.63 -12.31
CA MET A 381 -24.82 -9.07 -13.56
C MET A 381 -25.30 -9.91 -14.73
N ILE A 382 -25.85 -9.27 -15.76
CA ILE A 382 -26.38 -9.92 -16.96
C ILE A 382 -25.60 -9.43 -18.19
N ASP A 383 -25.05 -10.36 -18.96
CA ASP A 383 -24.55 -10.11 -20.31
C ASP A 383 -25.71 -10.23 -21.31
N HIS A 384 -25.95 -9.20 -22.11
CA HIS A 384 -27.02 -9.19 -23.11
C HIS A 384 -26.60 -9.78 -24.46
N LEU A 385 -25.43 -10.44 -24.50
CA LEU A 385 -24.88 -11.13 -25.67
C LEU A 385 -24.67 -10.17 -26.85
N ASN A 386 -24.30 -8.93 -26.53
CA ASN A 386 -24.01 -7.84 -27.44
C ASN A 386 -23.06 -6.85 -26.76
N GLU A 387 -23.03 -5.58 -27.17
CA GLU A 387 -22.18 -4.58 -26.53
C GLU A 387 -22.65 -4.16 -25.12
N TYR A 388 -23.78 -4.65 -24.63
CA TYR A 388 -24.40 -4.24 -23.38
C TYR A 388 -24.33 -5.31 -22.28
N ALA A 389 -24.11 -4.84 -21.05
CA ALA A 389 -24.36 -5.60 -19.83
C ALA A 389 -25.10 -4.72 -18.81
N THR A 390 -25.79 -5.35 -17.87
CA THR A 390 -26.50 -4.66 -16.78
C THR A 390 -26.10 -5.21 -15.42
N LEU A 391 -26.10 -4.34 -14.42
CA LEU A 391 -25.83 -4.68 -13.02
C LEU A 391 -26.98 -4.23 -12.14
N TYR A 392 -27.40 -5.10 -11.23
CA TYR A 392 -28.49 -4.90 -10.29
C TYR A 392 -27.95 -5.13 -8.87
N ALA A 393 -28.04 -4.12 -8.02
CA ALA A 393 -27.43 -4.13 -6.69
C ALA A 393 -28.41 -3.78 -5.56
N HIS A 394 -27.91 -3.89 -4.32
CA HIS A 394 -28.60 -3.72 -3.05
C HIS A 394 -29.79 -4.68 -2.85
N LEU A 395 -29.80 -5.81 -3.55
CA LEU A 395 -30.93 -6.74 -3.55
C LEU A 395 -31.14 -7.35 -2.16
N ALA A 396 -32.40 -7.52 -1.74
CA ALA A 396 -32.74 -8.29 -0.54
C ALA A 396 -32.55 -9.79 -0.79
N LYS A 397 -32.95 -10.24 -1.98
CA LYS A 397 -32.93 -11.63 -2.40
C LYS A 397 -32.60 -11.74 -3.89
N ILE A 398 -31.75 -12.70 -4.24
CA ILE A 398 -31.47 -13.07 -5.62
C ILE A 398 -32.28 -14.32 -5.95
N LEU A 399 -32.91 -14.36 -7.13
CA LEU A 399 -33.76 -15.46 -7.58
C LEU A 399 -33.18 -16.25 -8.76
N VAL A 400 -32.05 -15.80 -9.31
CA VAL A 400 -31.30 -16.47 -10.39
C VAL A 400 -29.92 -16.93 -9.95
N LYS A 401 -29.22 -17.68 -10.80
CA LYS A 401 -27.85 -18.17 -10.59
C LYS A 401 -26.99 -17.85 -11.81
N SER A 402 -25.67 -17.84 -11.64
CA SER A 402 -24.73 -17.70 -12.77
C SER A 402 -24.99 -18.75 -13.86
N ASN A 403 -24.76 -18.36 -15.11
CA ASN A 403 -25.00 -19.13 -16.35
C ASN A 403 -26.49 -19.45 -16.64
N MET A 404 -27.44 -18.83 -15.92
CA MET A 404 -28.85 -18.93 -16.27
C MET A 404 -29.20 -17.92 -17.36
N ALA A 405 -29.91 -18.36 -18.40
CA ALA A 405 -30.54 -17.46 -19.35
C ALA A 405 -31.77 -16.80 -18.71
N VAL A 406 -31.97 -15.52 -18.97
CA VAL A 406 -33.10 -14.73 -18.48
C VAL A 406 -33.75 -13.97 -19.63
N GLN A 407 -35.07 -13.76 -19.54
CA GLN A 407 -35.83 -12.98 -20.50
C GLN A 407 -36.03 -11.54 -20.02
N LYS A 408 -36.13 -10.60 -20.96
CA LYS A 408 -36.51 -9.21 -20.65
C LYS A 408 -37.83 -9.19 -19.88
N GLY A 409 -37.84 -8.52 -18.73
CA GLY A 409 -39.00 -8.44 -17.84
C GLY A 409 -39.15 -9.62 -16.88
N GLU A 410 -38.27 -10.62 -16.94
CA GLU A 410 -38.26 -11.71 -15.97
C GLU A 410 -37.82 -11.20 -14.59
N ILE A 411 -38.45 -11.71 -13.52
CA ILE A 411 -38.11 -11.37 -12.15
C ILE A 411 -36.80 -12.08 -11.79
N ILE A 412 -35.75 -11.30 -11.53
CA ILE A 412 -34.41 -11.82 -11.24
C ILE A 412 -34.02 -11.70 -9.76
N GLY A 413 -34.72 -10.85 -9.02
CA GLY A 413 -34.43 -10.57 -7.62
C GLY A 413 -35.50 -9.71 -6.98
N LEU A 414 -35.28 -9.39 -5.70
CA LEU A 414 -36.10 -8.46 -4.94
C LEU A 414 -35.22 -7.32 -4.46
N ALA A 415 -35.65 -6.08 -4.69
CA ALA A 415 -34.99 -4.86 -4.25
C ALA A 415 -34.86 -4.86 -2.73
N GLY A 416 -33.80 -4.25 -2.22
CA GLY A 416 -33.48 -4.34 -0.82
C GLY A 416 -32.66 -3.17 -0.32
N ASN A 417 -31.96 -3.44 0.77
CA ASN A 417 -31.11 -2.49 1.46
C ASN A 417 -29.85 -3.23 1.94
N THR A 418 -29.29 -4.09 1.10
CA THR A 418 -28.05 -4.83 1.41
C THR A 418 -26.84 -4.04 0.94
N GLY A 419 -25.65 -4.29 1.49
CA GLY A 419 -24.47 -3.48 1.17
C GLY A 419 -24.54 -2.05 1.75
N ASN A 420 -23.92 -1.09 1.06
CA ASN A 420 -23.84 0.32 1.47
C ASN A 420 -25.07 1.12 1.04
N SER A 421 -26.21 0.77 1.62
CA SER A 421 -27.48 1.41 1.31
C SER A 421 -28.13 1.91 2.59
N THR A 422 -28.54 3.19 2.61
CA THR A 422 -29.17 3.84 3.77
C THR A 422 -30.69 3.65 3.80
N ALA A 423 -31.30 3.40 2.65
CA ALA A 423 -32.72 3.12 2.51
C ALA A 423 -32.98 2.17 1.34
N PRO A 424 -34.08 1.38 1.36
CA PRO A 424 -34.37 0.44 0.29
C PRO A 424 -34.42 1.09 -1.09
N HIS A 425 -33.61 0.56 -2.02
CA HIS A 425 -33.56 0.99 -3.42
C HIS A 425 -32.93 -0.10 -4.30
N LEU A 426 -33.00 0.09 -5.62
CA LEU A 426 -32.24 -0.66 -6.61
C LEU A 426 -31.18 0.27 -7.23
N HIS A 427 -29.91 -0.08 -7.05
CA HIS A 427 -28.79 0.51 -7.79
C HIS A 427 -28.64 -0.22 -9.12
N PHE A 428 -28.83 0.50 -10.22
CA PHE A 428 -28.87 -0.07 -11.56
C PHE A 428 -27.82 0.57 -12.48
N GLU A 429 -26.96 -0.26 -13.07
CA GLU A 429 -25.96 0.19 -14.03
C GLU A 429 -26.21 -0.42 -15.41
N ILE A 430 -25.85 0.36 -16.44
CA ILE A 430 -25.71 -0.14 -17.80
C ILE A 430 -24.27 0.07 -18.23
N LEU A 431 -23.66 -1.00 -18.72
CA LEU A 431 -22.33 -0.99 -19.31
C LEU A 431 -22.47 -1.15 -20.82
N LYS A 432 -21.72 -0.35 -21.58
CA LYS A 432 -21.56 -0.48 -23.03
C LYS A 432 -20.10 -0.63 -23.38
N ASN A 433 -19.74 -1.75 -24.01
CA ASN A 433 -18.35 -2.14 -24.27
C ASN A 433 -17.48 -2.14 -22.99
N GLY A 434 -18.06 -2.50 -21.86
CA GLY A 434 -17.37 -2.53 -20.56
C GLY A 434 -17.24 -1.18 -19.86
N GLU A 435 -17.76 -0.09 -20.42
CA GLU A 435 -17.78 1.23 -19.77
C GLU A 435 -19.19 1.59 -19.30
N ASN A 436 -19.32 2.11 -18.08
CA ASN A 436 -20.59 2.61 -17.57
C ASN A 436 -21.08 3.81 -18.38
N ILE A 437 -22.35 3.76 -18.74
CA ILE A 437 -23.06 4.86 -19.39
C ILE A 437 -24.28 5.23 -18.56
N ASN A 438 -24.79 6.43 -18.79
CA ASN A 438 -25.96 6.93 -18.06
C ASN A 438 -27.21 6.08 -18.37
N PRO A 439 -27.79 5.35 -17.40
CA PRO A 439 -28.97 4.53 -17.65
C PRO A 439 -30.17 5.36 -18.13
N ALA A 440 -30.27 6.62 -17.70
CA ALA A 440 -31.36 7.52 -18.08
C ALA A 440 -31.38 7.85 -19.59
N GLU A 441 -30.27 7.66 -20.31
CA GLU A 441 -30.21 7.85 -21.77
C GLU A 441 -30.73 6.64 -22.56
N ILE A 442 -30.91 5.49 -21.89
CA ILE A 442 -31.30 4.22 -22.52
C ILE A 442 -32.70 3.77 -22.09
N LEU A 443 -33.02 3.94 -20.81
CA LEU A 443 -34.29 3.51 -20.26
C LEU A 443 -35.45 4.29 -20.89
N LYS A 444 -36.44 3.58 -21.41
CA LYS A 444 -37.65 4.19 -21.98
C LYS A 444 -38.64 4.55 -20.89
N ASN A 445 -39.35 5.66 -21.09
CA ASN A 445 -40.43 6.12 -20.22
C ASN A 445 -39.99 6.34 -18.77
N LEU A 446 -38.73 6.73 -18.57
CA LEU A 446 -38.26 7.21 -17.28
C LEU A 446 -39.06 8.48 -16.93
N LYS A 447 -39.74 8.45 -15.79
CA LYS A 447 -40.65 9.53 -15.34
C LYS A 447 -39.92 10.64 -14.61
#